data_AF-A0A4P6U5V9-F1
#
_entry.id   AF-A0A4P6U5V9-F1
#
_cell.length_a   1.000
_cell.length_b   1.000
_cell.length_c   1.000
_cell.angle_alpha   90.00
_cell.angle_beta   90.00
_cell.angle_gamma   90.00
#
_symmetry.space_group_name_H-M   'P 1'
#
loop_
_entity.id
_entity.type
_entity.pdbx_description
1 polymer ?
#
loop_
_entity_poly.entity_id
_entity_poly.type
_entity_poly.pdbx_seq_one_letter_code
_entity_poly.pdbx_strand_id
1 'polypeptide(L)'
;MRRAEHHPDRPGKRLTQDARLRDELALCRQYQIPHSAFRGGDGTWTALDREKALAYENHLRGTCPQCGTRDSDWTDEAGEYQEAYIAVSHKCFGCEEIAAKQGEIPDGKAGAGMKVLLLPASVHAAQQALAELTSSR
;
A
#
# COMPACT_ATOMS: atom_id res chain seq x y z
N MET A 1 38.17 -12.96 15.21
CA MET A 1 36.74 -12.58 15.05
C MET A 1 36.00 -13.73 14.39
N ARG A 2 35.29 -14.55 15.17
CA ARG A 2 34.53 -15.69 14.64
C ARG A 2 33.22 -15.18 14.04
N ARG A 3 32.97 -15.47 12.76
CA ARG A 3 31.66 -15.27 12.12
C ARG A 3 30.64 -16.12 12.88
N ALA A 4 29.54 -15.52 13.32
CA ALA A 4 28.42 -16.23 13.89
C ALA A 4 27.85 -17.23 12.86
N GLU A 5 27.73 -18.48 13.27
CA GLU A 5 27.16 -19.56 12.45
C GLU A 5 25.67 -19.28 12.19
N HIS A 6 25.30 -19.25 10.91
CA HIS A 6 23.94 -19.02 10.47
C HIS A 6 23.12 -20.30 10.70
N HIS A 7 22.35 -20.36 11.78
CA HIS A 7 21.39 -21.43 12.00
C HIS A 7 20.21 -21.30 11.00
N PRO A 8 19.96 -22.30 10.15
CA PRO A 8 18.89 -22.27 9.14
C PRO A 8 17.48 -22.45 9.71
N ASP A 9 17.33 -22.62 11.02
CA ASP A 9 16.16 -23.25 11.63
C ASP A 9 15.13 -22.29 12.25
N ARG A 10 14.98 -21.07 11.71
CA ARG A 10 13.84 -20.21 12.03
C ARG A 10 13.10 -19.76 10.78
N PRO A 11 12.22 -20.62 10.23
CA PRO A 11 11.30 -20.22 9.17
C PRO A 11 10.58 -18.92 9.58
N GLY A 12 10.73 -17.85 8.80
CA GLY A 12 10.01 -16.58 9.01
C GLY A 12 10.75 -15.45 9.72
N LYS A 13 11.90 -15.67 10.40
CA LYS A 13 12.63 -14.55 11.06
C LYS A 13 13.13 -13.50 10.05
N ARG A 14 13.59 -13.96 8.88
CA ARG A 14 13.99 -13.06 7.79
C ARG A 14 12.84 -12.24 7.23
N LEU A 15 11.65 -12.82 7.08
CA LEU A 15 10.48 -12.10 6.53
C LEU A 15 10.02 -10.94 7.40
N THR A 16 10.16 -11.04 8.72
CA THR A 16 9.73 -9.96 9.62
C THR A 16 10.72 -8.79 9.64
N GLN A 17 12.00 -9.05 9.36
CA GLN A 17 13.08 -8.04 9.43
C GLN A 17 13.46 -7.47 8.05
N ASP A 18 13.11 -8.15 6.96
CA ASP A 18 13.51 -7.80 5.58
C ASP A 18 12.31 -7.20 4.82
N ALA A 19 12.16 -5.87 4.87
CA ALA A 19 11.07 -5.17 4.21
C ALA A 19 11.06 -5.39 2.70
N ARG A 20 12.23 -5.36 2.06
CA ARG A 20 12.37 -5.59 0.62
C ARG A 20 11.87 -6.98 0.23
N LEU A 21 12.28 -8.03 0.94
CA LEU A 21 11.82 -9.38 0.65
C LEU A 21 10.29 -9.51 0.78
N ARG A 22 9.65 -8.77 1.70
CA ARG A 22 8.19 -8.73 1.81
C ARG A 22 7.55 -8.10 0.58
N ASP A 23 8.06 -6.96 0.14
CA ASP A 23 7.53 -6.26 -1.04
C ASP A 23 7.68 -7.13 -2.30
N GLU A 24 8.85 -7.77 -2.48
CA GLU A 24 9.08 -8.71 -3.59
C GLU A 24 8.06 -9.86 -3.55
N LEU A 25 7.82 -10.47 -2.39
CA LEU A 25 6.85 -11.56 -2.23
C LEU A 25 5.39 -11.10 -2.37
N ALA A 26 5.05 -9.87 -1.99
CA ALA A 26 3.74 -9.26 -2.22
C ALA A 26 3.43 -9.18 -3.72
N LEU A 27 4.40 -8.71 -4.52
CA LEU A 27 4.29 -8.66 -5.98
C LEU A 27 4.23 -10.07 -6.58
N CYS A 28 5.07 -10.98 -6.12
CA CYS A 28 5.05 -12.38 -6.58
C CYS A 28 3.68 -13.03 -6.37
N ARG A 29 3.05 -12.79 -5.21
CA ARG A 29 1.70 -13.26 -4.90
C ARG A 29 0.66 -12.62 -5.81
N GLN A 30 0.71 -11.30 -6.01
CA GLN A 30 -0.22 -10.57 -6.88
C GLN A 30 -0.18 -11.07 -8.33
N TYR A 31 1.03 -11.32 -8.86
CA TYR A 31 1.22 -11.81 -10.22
C TYR A 31 1.23 -13.33 -10.35
N GLN A 32 1.09 -14.06 -9.24
CA GLN A 32 1.08 -15.51 -9.17
C GLN A 32 2.33 -16.17 -9.78
N ILE A 33 3.51 -15.59 -9.53
CA ILE A 33 4.82 -16.05 -10.03
C ILE A 33 5.73 -16.50 -8.88
N PRO A 34 6.70 -17.42 -9.12
CA PRO A 34 7.71 -17.74 -8.12
C PRO A 34 8.69 -16.58 -7.94
N HIS A 35 9.25 -16.45 -6.73
CA HIS A 35 10.22 -15.40 -6.41
C HIS A 35 11.51 -15.48 -7.24
N SER A 36 11.92 -16.68 -7.66
CA SER A 36 13.01 -16.87 -8.63
C SER A 36 12.70 -16.22 -9.98
N ALA A 37 11.47 -16.35 -10.50
CA ALA A 37 11.05 -15.71 -11.75
C ALA A 37 10.98 -14.18 -11.64
N PHE A 38 10.48 -13.66 -10.52
CA PHE A 38 10.53 -12.22 -10.24
C PHE A 38 11.97 -11.66 -10.31
N ARG A 39 12.96 -12.48 -9.96
CA ARG A 39 14.39 -12.14 -10.05
C ARG A 39 15.05 -12.42 -11.42
N GLY A 40 14.25 -12.72 -12.45
CA GLY A 40 14.73 -13.00 -13.81
C GLY A 40 14.94 -14.50 -14.13
N GLY A 41 14.40 -15.40 -13.31
CA GLY A 41 14.38 -16.85 -13.56
C GLY A 41 13.36 -17.27 -14.63
N ASP A 42 13.30 -18.57 -14.90
CA ASP A 42 12.54 -19.19 -16.00
C ASP A 42 11.05 -19.45 -15.72
N GLY A 43 10.55 -19.13 -14.52
CA GLY A 43 9.16 -19.41 -14.13
C GLY A 43 8.97 -20.73 -13.37
N THR A 44 10.02 -21.56 -13.23
CA THR A 44 9.91 -22.84 -12.53
C THR A 44 9.85 -22.64 -11.01
N TRP A 45 8.84 -23.23 -10.37
CA TRP A 45 8.71 -23.22 -8.91
C TRP A 45 9.77 -24.11 -8.25
N THR A 46 10.77 -23.50 -7.64
CA THR A 46 11.77 -24.21 -6.83
C THR A 46 11.22 -24.58 -5.45
N ALA A 47 11.92 -25.45 -4.72
CA ALA A 47 11.58 -25.75 -3.32
C ALA A 47 11.61 -24.49 -2.44
N LEU A 48 12.64 -23.65 -2.64
CA LEU A 48 12.79 -22.38 -1.92
C LEU A 48 11.66 -21.38 -2.25
N ASP A 49 11.17 -21.35 -3.49
CA ASP A 49 10.04 -20.49 -3.85
C ASP A 49 8.76 -20.91 -3.13
N ARG A 50 8.50 -22.23 -3.04
CA ARG A 50 7.36 -22.77 -2.30
C ARG A 50 7.45 -22.45 -0.81
N GLU A 51 8.63 -22.62 -0.21
CA GLU A 51 8.86 -22.28 1.20
C GLU A 51 8.61 -20.80 1.47
N LYS A 52 9.13 -19.91 0.61
CA LYS A 52 8.88 -18.46 0.73
C LYS A 52 7.40 -18.12 0.58
N ALA A 53 6.71 -18.72 -0.39
CA ALA A 53 5.28 -18.47 -0.59
C ALA A 53 4.47 -18.90 0.64
N LEU A 54 4.71 -20.09 1.18
CA LEU A 54 4.06 -20.56 2.41
C LEU A 54 4.40 -19.69 3.63
N ALA A 55 5.66 -19.29 3.78
CA ALA A 55 6.09 -18.42 4.86
C ALA A 55 5.46 -17.02 4.75
N TYR A 56 5.27 -16.51 3.54
CA TYR A 56 4.56 -15.25 3.30
C TYR A 56 3.06 -15.37 3.58
N GLU A 57 2.41 -16.48 3.23
CA GLU A 57 1.01 -16.72 3.61
C GLU A 57 0.82 -16.85 5.13
N ASN A 58 1.77 -17.48 5.84
CA ASN A 58 1.77 -17.50 7.31
C ASN A 58 1.94 -16.09 7.90
N HIS A 59 2.82 -15.29 7.31
CA HIS A 59 3.01 -13.89 7.68
C HIS A 59 1.68 -13.11 7.56
N LEU A 60 1.01 -13.23 6.41
CA LEU A 60 -0.25 -12.50 6.16
C LEU A 60 -1.32 -12.89 7.18
N ARG A 61 -1.43 -14.19 7.52
CA ARG A 61 -2.36 -14.67 8.56
C ARG A 61 -2.07 -14.11 9.95
N GLY A 62 -0.81 -13.83 10.27
CA GLY A 62 -0.40 -13.21 11.53
C GLY A 62 -0.50 -11.68 11.55
N THR A 63 -1.00 -11.06 10.48
CA THR A 63 -1.08 -9.60 10.33
C THR A 63 -2.55 -9.16 10.26
N CYS A 64 -2.89 -8.10 10.98
CA CYS A 64 -4.23 -7.54 10.93
C CYS A 64 -4.53 -6.98 9.52
N PRO A 65 -5.61 -7.41 8.84
CA PRO A 65 -5.92 -6.94 7.49
C PRO A 65 -6.37 -5.48 7.45
N GLN A 66 -6.73 -4.89 8.59
CA GLN A 66 -7.17 -3.50 8.67
C GLN A 66 -6.01 -2.53 8.87
N CYS A 67 -5.16 -2.76 9.88
CA CYS A 67 -4.10 -1.82 10.26
C CYS A 67 -2.68 -2.28 9.89
N GLY A 68 -2.50 -3.53 9.44
CA GLY A 68 -1.19 -4.05 9.05
C GLY A 68 -0.24 -4.37 10.20
N THR A 69 -0.63 -4.16 11.46
CA THR A 69 0.16 -4.56 12.63
C THR A 69 -0.04 -6.04 12.96
N ARG A 70 0.90 -6.59 13.71
CA ARG A 70 0.86 -7.92 14.30
C ARG A 70 0.83 -7.86 15.81
N ASP A 71 0.44 -8.96 16.44
CA ASP A 71 0.49 -9.10 17.91
C ASP A 71 1.88 -8.80 18.47
N SER A 72 2.94 -9.28 17.78
CA SER A 72 4.32 -9.04 18.18
C SER A 72 4.75 -7.58 18.13
N ASP A 73 4.03 -6.73 17.40
CA ASP A 73 4.36 -5.31 17.34
C ASP A 73 3.88 -4.59 18.62
N TRP A 74 2.90 -5.18 19.33
CA TRP A 74 2.31 -4.68 20.57
C TRP A 74 2.93 -5.29 21.82
N THR A 75 3.99 -6.10 21.69
CA THR A 75 4.68 -6.74 22.81
C THR A 75 6.18 -6.47 22.75
N ASP A 76 6.81 -6.24 23.90
CA ASP A 76 8.26 -6.10 24.01
C ASP A 76 8.99 -7.47 23.96
N GLU A 77 10.32 -7.47 24.17
CA GLU A 77 11.10 -8.71 24.20
C GLU A 77 10.77 -9.64 25.38
N ALA A 78 10.17 -9.10 26.46
CA ALA A 78 9.68 -9.87 27.59
C ALA A 78 8.25 -10.41 27.37
N GLY A 79 7.60 -10.01 26.27
CA GLY A 79 6.23 -10.38 25.96
C GLY A 79 5.18 -9.50 26.64
N GLU A 80 5.60 -8.40 27.27
CA GLU A 80 4.71 -7.44 27.92
C GLU A 80 4.16 -6.44 26.92
N TYR A 81 2.95 -5.95 27.15
CA TYR A 81 2.32 -4.98 26.27
C TYR A 81 3.14 -3.69 26.16
N GLN A 82 3.39 -3.24 24.93
CA GLN A 82 4.00 -1.95 24.64
C GLN A 82 3.10 -1.12 23.73
N GLU A 83 3.03 0.18 24.02
CA GLU A 83 2.33 1.15 23.18
C GLU A 83 3.22 1.54 21.99
N ALA A 84 3.27 0.66 20.97
CA ALA A 84 4.14 0.85 19.80
C ALA A 84 3.59 1.86 18.77
N TYR A 85 2.28 2.07 18.74
CA TYR A 85 1.61 2.96 17.79
C TYR A 85 0.51 3.78 18.47
N ILE A 86 0.31 5.00 17.98
CA ILE A 86 -0.78 5.90 18.39
C ILE A 86 -1.72 6.08 17.20
N ALA A 87 -3.03 5.93 17.42
CA ALA A 87 -4.04 6.21 16.41
C ALA A 87 -4.20 7.74 16.25
N VAL A 88 -3.96 8.25 15.04
CA VAL A 88 -4.12 9.67 14.70
C VAL A 88 -5.12 9.85 13.56
N SER A 89 -5.89 10.93 13.58
CA SER A 89 -6.75 11.31 12.45
C SER A 89 -5.93 12.00 11.37
N HIS A 90 -6.06 11.54 10.13
CA HIS A 90 -5.43 12.17 8.97
C HIS A 90 -6.50 12.80 8.06
N LYS A 91 -6.28 14.05 7.64
CA LYS A 91 -7.15 14.77 6.71
C LYS A 91 -6.50 14.83 5.33
N CYS A 92 -7.18 14.29 4.33
CA CYS A 92 -6.78 14.44 2.93
C CYS A 92 -7.40 15.72 2.35
N PHE A 93 -6.58 16.72 2.04
CA PHE A 93 -7.04 18.00 1.48
C PHE A 93 -7.77 17.81 0.14
N GLY A 94 -7.33 16.89 -0.73
CA GLY A 94 -8.04 16.62 -1.98
C GLY A 94 -9.45 16.08 -1.76
N CYS A 95 -9.63 15.18 -0.79
CA CYS A 95 -10.96 14.67 -0.44
C CYS A 95 -11.83 15.75 0.22
N GLU A 96 -11.24 16.65 1.00
CA GLU A 96 -11.94 17.82 1.54
C GLU A 96 -12.47 18.72 0.42
N GLU A 97 -11.62 19.10 -0.55
CA GLU A 97 -12.02 19.92 -1.69
C GLU A 97 -13.12 19.26 -2.52
N ILE A 98 -13.02 17.94 -2.75
CA ILE A 98 -14.07 17.18 -3.44
C ILE A 98 -15.38 17.25 -2.65
N ALA A 99 -15.35 17.02 -1.34
CA ALA A 99 -16.54 17.05 -0.50
C ALA A 99 -17.19 18.44 -0.46
N ALA A 100 -16.37 19.49 -0.32
CA ALA A 100 -16.83 20.88 -0.38
C ALA A 100 -17.52 21.18 -1.72
N LYS A 101 -16.86 20.87 -2.85
CA LYS A 101 -17.43 21.11 -4.18
C LYS A 101 -18.65 20.25 -4.47
N GLN A 102 -18.70 19.03 -3.94
CA GLN A 102 -19.85 18.13 -4.07
C GLN A 102 -21.06 18.69 -3.35
N GLY A 103 -20.87 19.39 -2.22
CA GLY A 103 -21.92 20.10 -1.50
C GLY A 103 -22.51 21.29 -2.26
N GLU A 104 -21.85 21.79 -3.30
CA GLU A 104 -22.38 22.85 -4.19
C GLU A 104 -23.29 22.30 -5.29
N ILE A 105 -23.31 20.99 -5.53
CA ILE A 105 -24.13 20.39 -6.59
C ILE A 105 -25.61 20.46 -6.17
N PRO A 106 -26.50 21.05 -6.98
CA PRO A 106 -27.92 21.16 -6.65
C PRO A 106 -28.61 19.80 -6.55
N ASP A 107 -29.61 19.70 -5.68
CA ASP A 107 -30.43 18.49 -5.57
C ASP A 107 -31.36 18.28 -6.77
N GLY A 108 -31.85 17.03 -6.90
CA GLY A 108 -32.86 16.66 -7.88
C GLY A 108 -32.34 16.62 -9.31
N LYS A 109 -33.21 16.93 -10.28
CA LYS A 109 -32.87 16.83 -11.71
C LYS A 109 -31.76 17.78 -12.14
N ALA A 110 -31.56 18.90 -11.44
CA ALA A 110 -30.54 19.89 -11.78
C ALA A 110 -29.10 19.38 -11.55
N GLY A 111 -28.88 18.59 -10.50
CA GLY A 111 -27.60 17.91 -10.25
C GLY A 111 -27.48 16.53 -10.88
N ALA A 112 -28.52 16.03 -11.55
CA ALA A 112 -28.52 14.69 -12.11
C ALA A 112 -27.40 14.53 -13.15
N GLY A 113 -26.45 13.62 -12.85
CA GLY A 113 -25.30 13.33 -13.71
C GLY A 113 -24.07 14.21 -13.46
N MET A 114 -24.14 15.20 -12.57
CA MET A 114 -22.97 15.99 -12.17
C MET A 114 -22.03 15.17 -11.28
N LYS A 115 -20.72 15.34 -11.49
CA LYS A 115 -19.66 14.71 -10.68
C LYS A 115 -18.54 15.72 -10.46
N VAL A 116 -17.93 15.68 -9.28
CA VAL A 116 -16.75 16.48 -8.97
C VAL A 116 -15.48 15.72 -9.36
N LEU A 117 -14.55 16.44 -9.99
CA LEU A 117 -13.22 15.95 -10.34
C LEU A 117 -12.20 17.01 -9.90
N LEU A 118 -11.00 16.55 -9.54
CA LEU A 118 -9.86 17.44 -9.31
C LEU A 118 -9.08 17.61 -10.62
N LEU A 119 -8.89 18.85 -11.03
CA LEU A 119 -8.05 19.21 -12.18
C LEU A 119 -6.78 19.89 -11.67
N PRO A 120 -5.59 19.57 -12.22
CA PRO A 120 -4.38 20.32 -11.88
C PRO A 120 -4.57 21.81 -12.16
N ALA A 121 -4.14 22.66 -11.22
CA ALA A 121 -4.34 24.10 -11.31
C ALA A 121 -3.78 24.71 -12.61
N SER A 122 -2.63 24.22 -13.08
CA SER A 122 -2.02 24.64 -14.34
C SER A 122 -2.89 24.33 -15.56
N VAL A 123 -3.56 23.19 -15.56
CA VAL A 123 -4.48 22.78 -16.64
C VAL A 123 -5.73 23.66 -16.61
N HIS A 124 -6.28 23.94 -15.43
CA HIS A 124 -7.44 24.83 -15.30
C HIS A 124 -7.14 26.26 -15.79
N ALA A 125 -5.99 26.81 -15.37
CA ALA A 125 -5.56 28.14 -15.81
C ALA A 125 -5.37 28.22 -17.33
N ALA A 126 -4.78 27.19 -17.94
CA ALA A 126 -4.63 27.13 -19.40
C ALA A 126 -5.98 27.07 -20.13
N GLN A 127 -6.95 26.32 -19.60
CA GLN A 127 -8.30 26.26 -20.15
C GLN A 127 -9.02 27.62 -20.05
N GLN A 128 -8.87 28.33 -18.93
CA GLN A 128 -9.44 29.67 -18.75
C GLN A 128 -8.85 30.66 -19.74
N ALA A 129 -7.52 30.70 -19.87
CA ALA A 129 -6.84 31.58 -20.83
C ALA A 129 -7.27 31.29 -22.28
N LEU A 130 -7.44 30.01 -22.64
CA LEU A 130 -7.94 29.63 -23.96
C LEU A 130 -9.39 30.12 -24.17
N ALA A 131 -10.26 29.93 -23.19
CA ALA A 131 -11.65 30.38 -23.26
C ALA A 131 -11.75 31.90 -23.49
N GLU A 132 -10.99 32.68 -22.71
CA GLU A 132 -10.93 34.16 -22.84
C GLU A 132 -10.49 34.62 -24.24
N LEU A 133 -9.47 33.97 -24.81
CA LEU A 133 -8.98 34.27 -26.16
C LEU A 133 -10.03 33.95 -27.23
N THR A 134 -10.82 32.89 -27.04
CA THR A 134 -11.87 32.50 -27.99
C THR A 134 -13.16 33.32 -27.85
N SER A 135 -13.48 33.83 -26.66
CA SER A 135 -14.66 34.68 -26.42
C SER A 135 -14.44 36.15 -26.78
N SER A 136 -13.19 36.57 -26.98
CA SER A 136 -12.82 37.93 -27.38
C SER A 136 -12.73 38.13 -28.91
N ARG A 137 -13.14 37.13 -29.70
CA ARG A 137 -13.24 37.18 -31.17
C ARG A 137 -14.71 37.18 -31.59
#